data_AF-S0JFN0-F1
#
_entry.id   AF-S0JFN0-F1
#
_cell.length_a   1.000
_cell.length_b   1.000
_cell.length_c   1.000
_cell.angle_alpha   90.00
_cell.angle_beta   90.00
_cell.angle_gamma   90.00
#
_symmetry.space_group_name_H-M   'P 1'
#
loop_
_entity.id
_entity.type
_entity.pdbx_description
1 polymer ?
#
loop_
_entity_poly.entity_id
_entity_poly.type
_entity_poly.pdbx_seq_one_letter_code
_entity_poly.pdbx_strand_id
1 'polypeptide(L)' 'MFGKRMTWEEIQEKYPDKWVGLVDVKYVDDDGISIESAVIKYLDKSKSELTKKALNGEIVSRYTTPDNIFQLCMLGVLR' A
#
# COMPACT_ATOMS: atom_id res chain seq x y z
N MET A 1 -9.54 -16.03 3.08
CA MET A 1 -8.59 -15.89 4.19
C MET A 1 -8.03 -14.48 4.13
N PHE A 2 -8.32 -13.65 5.13
CA PHE A 2 -7.68 -12.34 5.26
C PHE A 2 -6.25 -12.57 5.78
N GLY A 3 -5.26 -11.91 5.18
CA GLY A 3 -3.86 -12.05 5.59
C GLY A 3 -3.63 -11.60 7.03
N LYS A 4 -2.45 -11.90 7.59
CA LYS A 4 -2.03 -11.41 8.90
C LYS A 4 -1.81 -9.88 8.82
N ARG A 5 -2.33 -9.13 9.79
CA ARG A 5 -2.01 -7.69 9.96
C ARG A 5 -0.53 -7.55 10.34
N MET A 6 0.16 -6.63 9.67
CA MET A 6 1.59 -6.34 9.86
C MET A 6 1.80 -4.84 9.91
N THR A 7 2.85 -4.38 10.59
CA THR A 7 3.27 -2.97 10.52
C THR A 7 3.81 -2.65 9.13
N TRP A 8 3.84 -1.38 8.77
CA TRP A 8 4.39 -0.98 7.47
C TRP A 8 5.87 -1.39 7.32
N GLU A 9 6.65 -1.26 8.40
CA GLU A 9 8.06 -1.66 8.46
C GLU A 9 8.21 -3.17 8.24
N GLU A 10 7.41 -4.00 8.93
CA GLU A 10 7.44 -5.45 8.74
C GLU A 10 7.08 -5.85 7.29
N ILE A 11 6.17 -5.11 6.64
CA ILE A 11 5.79 -5.33 5.25
C ILE A 11 6.96 -4.99 4.32
N GLN A 12 7.63 -3.86 4.55
CA GLN A 12 8.79 -3.43 3.77
C GLN A 12 9.96 -4.42 3.91
N GLU A 13 10.27 -4.87 5.12
CA GLU A 13 11.36 -5.83 5.36
C GLU A 13 11.07 -7.20 4.73
N LYS A 14 9.83 -7.67 4.78
CA LYS A 14 9.46 -8.99 4.28
C LYS A 14 9.29 -9.02 2.76
N TYR A 15 8.87 -7.91 2.17
CA TYR A 15 8.59 -7.80 0.74
C TYR A 15 9.25 -6.57 0.13
N PRO A 16 10.58 -6.43 0.16
CA PRO A 16 11.26 -5.23 -0.34
C PRO A 16 11.07 -5.08 -1.85
N ASP A 17 10.98 -3.82 -2.32
CA ASP A 17 10.91 -3.45 -3.74
C ASP A 17 9.78 -4.14 -4.53
N LYS A 18 8.61 -4.25 -3.91
CA LYS A 18 7.40 -4.83 -4.49
C LYS A 18 6.22 -3.89 -4.42
N TRP A 19 5.34 -3.98 -5.41
CA TRP A 19 4.02 -3.39 -5.31
C TRP A 19 3.11 -4.32 -4.52
N VAL A 20 2.50 -3.79 -3.47
CA VAL A 20 1.57 -4.52 -2.62
C VAL A 20 0.20 -3.86 -2.61
N GLY A 21 -0.83 -4.71 -2.60
CA GLY A 21 -2.21 -4.29 -2.40
C GLY A 21 -2.63 -4.50 -0.95
N LEU A 22 -2.99 -3.41 -0.29
CA LEU A 22 -3.31 -3.36 1.14
C LEU A 22 -4.80 -3.16 1.37
N VAL A 23 -5.32 -3.75 2.44
CA VAL A 23 -6.66 -3.52 2.99
C VAL A 23 -6.57 -3.32 4.50
N ASP A 24 -7.67 -2.84 5.09
CA ASP A 24 -7.77 -2.55 6.53
C ASP A 24 -6.61 -1.66 7.04
N VAL A 25 -6.22 -0.68 6.21
CA VAL A 25 -5.09 0.21 6.45
C VAL A 25 -5.38 1.11 7.64
N LYS A 26 -4.47 1.14 8.61
CA LYS A 26 -4.44 2.11 9.69
C LYS A 26 -3.35 3.11 9.41
N TYR A 27 -3.71 4.39 9.39
CA TYR A 27 -2.78 5.50 9.18
C TYR A 27 -2.26 6.04 10.52
N VAL A 28 -1.04 6.56 10.52
CA VAL A 28 -0.45 7.26 11.66
C VAL A 28 -1.19 8.57 11.83
N ASP A 29 -1.67 8.86 13.05
CA ASP A 29 -2.42 10.08 13.38
C ASP A 29 -3.59 10.41 12.45
N ASP A 30 -4.15 9.40 11.77
CA ASP A 30 -5.22 9.54 10.77
C ASP A 30 -4.85 10.49 9.60
N ASP A 31 -3.57 10.62 9.28
CA ASP A 31 -3.06 11.54 8.25
C ASP A 31 -3.47 11.16 6.81
N GLY A 32 -3.93 9.93 6.60
CA GLY A 32 -4.29 9.37 5.30
C GLY A 32 -3.11 9.08 4.37
N ILE A 33 -1.87 9.24 4.86
CA ILE A 33 -0.65 9.16 4.06
C ILE A 33 0.28 8.07 4.61
N SER A 34 0.62 8.17 5.89
CA SER A 34 1.61 7.35 6.59
C SER A 34 0.94 6.09 7.13
N ILE A 35 1.37 4.92 6.67
CA ILE A 35 0.75 3.66 7.09
C ILE A 35 1.42 3.19 8.38
N GLU A 36 0.63 2.95 9.42
CA GLU A 36 1.08 2.31 10.66
C GLU A 36 1.02 0.78 10.50
N SER A 37 -0.12 0.26 10.05
CA SER A 37 -0.30 -1.17 9.82
C SER A 37 -1.36 -1.46 8.77
N ALA A 38 -1.24 -2.60 8.10
CA ALA A 38 -2.19 -3.04 7.08
C ALA A 38 -2.24 -4.57 6.96
N VAL A 39 -3.24 -5.05 6.21
CA VAL A 39 -3.32 -6.44 5.77
C VAL A 39 -2.98 -6.51 4.29
N ILE A 40 -2.04 -7.38 3.93
CA ILE A 40 -1.72 -7.61 2.53
C ILE A 40 -2.78 -8.50 1.89
N LYS A 41 -3.42 -7.99 0.84
CA LYS A 41 -4.40 -8.72 0.02
C LYS A 41 -3.79 -9.24 -1.29
N TYR A 42 -2.84 -8.51 -1.87
CA TYR A 42 -2.19 -8.88 -3.13
C TYR A 42 -0.68 -8.61 -3.08
N LEU A 43 0.13 -9.62 -3.44
CA LEU A 43 1.60 -9.55 -3.53
C LEU A 43 2.12 -9.76 -4.96
N ASP A 44 1.43 -10.58 -5.75
CA ASP A 44 1.91 -11.04 -7.06
C ASP A 44 1.08 -10.44 -8.20
N LYS A 45 0.87 -9.12 -8.15
CA LYS A 45 0.14 -8.39 -9.19
C LYS A 45 1.01 -7.31 -9.81
N SER A 46 0.78 -7.07 -11.09
CA SER A 46 1.43 -5.96 -11.77
C SER A 46 0.97 -4.61 -11.20
N LYS A 47 1.82 -3.59 -11.29
CA LYS A 47 1.47 -2.20 -10.94
C LYS A 47 0.15 -1.77 -11.58
N SER A 48 -0.05 -2.06 -12.87
CA SER A 48 -1.27 -1.68 -13.60
C SER A 48 -2.54 -2.32 -13.02
N GLU A 49 -2.48 -3.60 -12.65
CA GLU A 49 -3.62 -4.27 -12.01
C GLU A 49 -3.92 -3.68 -10.62
N LEU A 50 -2.88 -3.43 -9.82
CA LEU A 50 -3.05 -2.82 -8.50
C LEU A 50 -3.59 -1.40 -8.59
N THR A 51 -3.14 -0.61 -9.57
CA THR A 51 -3.69 0.73 -9.84
C THR A 51 -5.18 0.66 -10.18
N LYS A 52 -5.61 -0.24 -11.07
CA LYS A 52 -7.04 -0.40 -11.41
C LYS A 52 -7.87 -0.74 -10.18
N LYS A 53 -7.38 -1.64 -9.33
CA LYS A 53 -8.04 -2.02 -8.08
C LYS A 53 -8.11 -0.88 -7.06
N ALA A 54 -7.04 -0.09 -6.96
CA ALA A 54 -7.03 1.09 -6.10
C ALA A 54 -8.00 2.17 -6.59
N LEU A 55 -8.10 2.39 -7.90
CA LEU A 55 -9.07 3.32 -8.50
C LEU A 55 -10.53 2.89 -8.26
N ASN A 56 -10.78 1.59 -8.16
CA ASN A 56 -12.09 1.05 -7.76
C ASN A 56 -12.36 1.14 -6.25
N GLY A 57 -11.41 1.62 -5.44
CA GLY A 57 -11.51 1.65 -3.98
C GLY A 57 -11.38 0.29 -3.31
N GLU A 58 -10.93 -0.76 -4.02
CA GLU A 58 -10.82 -2.12 -3.46
C GLU A 58 -9.63 -2.28 -2.49
N ILE A 59 -8.57 -1.50 -2.71
CA ILE A 59 -7.27 -1.60 -2.01
C ILE A 59 -6.57 -0.25 -1.96
N VAL A 60 -5.59 -0.12 -1.06
CA VAL A 60 -4.53 0.87 -1.14
C VAL A 60 -3.30 0.22 -1.78
N SER A 61 -2.79 0.80 -2.87
CA SER A 61 -1.57 0.31 -3.51
C SER A 61 -0.36 1.09 -2.99
N ARG A 62 0.69 0.38 -2.56
CA ARG A 62 1.97 0.97 -2.15
C ARG A 62 3.15 0.18 -2.67
N TYR A 63 4.26 0.87 -2.85
CA TYR A 63 5.54 0.26 -3.18
C TYR A 63 6.39 0.20 -1.92
N THR A 64 7.00 -0.95 -1.66
CA THR A 64 7.69 -1.27 -0.41
C THR A 64 9.18 -0.93 -0.44
N THR A 65 9.57 0.15 -1.12
CA THR A 65 10.96 0.59 -1.08
C THR A 65 11.33 1.03 0.34
N PRO A 66 12.44 0.56 0.90
CA PRO A 66 12.90 0.92 2.25
C PRO A 66 13.27 2.40 2.38
N ASP A 67 13.75 3.01 1.29
CA ASP A 67 13.97 4.44 1.21
C ASP A 67 12.63 5.15 1.06
N ASN A 68 12.30 6.04 2.01
CA ASN A 68 11.11 6.89 2.07
C ASN A 68 10.97 7.88 0.88
N ILE A 69 11.60 7.61 -0.25
CA ILE A 69 11.42 8.33 -1.50
C ILE A 69 10.08 7.88 -2.09
N PHE A 70 9.02 8.52 -1.61
CA PHE A 70 7.71 8.45 -2.22
C PHE A 70 7.84 8.78 -3.71
N GLN A 71 7.69 7.77 -4.58
CA GLN A 71 7.40 8.05 -5.99
C GLN A 71 6.02 8.67 -6.05
N LEU A 72 6.00 10.01 -6.12
CA LEU A 72 4.89 10.93 -6.31
C LEU A 72 4.16 10.72 -7.66
N CYS A 73 3.93 9.47 -8.08
CA CYS A 73 3.10 9.15 -9.23
C CYS A 73 1.66 8.98 -8.79
N MET A 74 1.05 10.10 -8.42
CA MET A 74 -0.33 10.53 -8.69
C MET A 74 -0.75 11.47 -7.56
N LEU A 75 -0.47 12.77 -7.75
CA LEU A 75 -1.32 13.82 -7.20
C LEU A 75 -2.76 13.42 -7.47
N GLY A 76 -3.56 13.36 -6.41
CA GLY A 76 -5.00 13.22 -6.52
C GLY A 76 -5.53 14.22 -7.54
N VAL A 77 -6.31 13.73 -8.50
CA VAL A 77 -7.22 14.60 -9.22
C VAL A 77 -8.20 15.12 -8.17
N LEU A 78 -7.93 16.32 -7.69
CA LEU A 78 -8.87 17.13 -6.92
C LEU A 78 -10.13 17.24 -7.78
N ARG A 79 -11.27 16.76 -7.27
CA ARG A 79 -12.57 17.09 -7.82
C ARG A 79 -13.48 17.56 -6.71
#